data_AF-A0A7R9HHL1-F1
#
_entry.id   AF-A0A7R9HHL1-F1
#
_cell.length_a   1.000
_cell.length_b   1.000
_cell.length_c   1.000
_cell.angle_alpha   90.00
_cell.angle_beta   90.00
_cell.angle_gamma   90.00
#
_symmetry.space_group_name_H-M   'P 1'
#
loop_
_entity.id
_entity.type
_entity.pdbx_description
1 polymer ?
#
loop_
_entity_poly.entity_id
_entity_poly.type
_entity_poly.pdbx_seq_one_letter_code
_entity_poly.pdbx_strand_id
1 'polypeptide(L)'
;MGDSKNKNSVKPVNLNHKSIEQLLSIIDTTLLKCYLQVSPAPAPSRSHLYLSAACHLTNDALVAPLLRLNHCHLEETEKTLRRHHKYSELIILYQTKGLHLKALELLEKQADKPESSLRGIHRTIQYLQHLGKEHMDLILKFAGWVLEQNPEEGLKIFTEDIQEVEHLPRPRILDYLLRQHKLLVIPYLVTLVHC
;
A
#
# COMPACT_ATOMS: atom_id res chain seq x y z
N MET A 1 -46.22 56.96 -0.48
CA MET A 1 -45.40 56.22 0.49
C MET A 1 -44.62 55.12 -0.23
N GLY A 2 -43.35 55.38 -0.57
CA GLY A 2 -42.29 54.37 -0.48
C GLY A 2 -42.07 54.05 1.01
N ASP A 3 -41.59 52.88 1.42
CA ASP A 3 -40.25 52.30 1.30
C ASP A 3 -40.36 50.96 2.09
N SER A 4 -39.56 49.89 1.96
CA SER A 4 -38.21 49.74 1.47
C SER A 4 -37.91 48.24 1.27
N LYS A 5 -37.02 47.97 0.31
CA LYS A 5 -36.42 46.66 0.03
C LYS A 5 -35.43 46.30 1.15
N ASN A 6 -35.31 45.02 1.50
CA ASN A 6 -33.99 44.49 1.87
C ASN A 6 -33.71 43.16 1.19
N LYS A 7 -32.89 43.21 0.14
CA LYS A 7 -32.27 42.08 -0.53
C LYS A 7 -30.95 41.79 0.19
N ASN A 8 -30.93 40.85 1.13
CA ASN A 8 -29.65 40.27 1.56
C ASN A 8 -29.18 39.26 0.52
N SER A 9 -28.53 39.79 -0.52
CA SER A 9 -27.72 39.00 -1.46
C SER A 9 -26.44 38.59 -0.74
N VAL A 10 -26.42 37.41 -0.15
CA VAL A 10 -25.18 36.76 0.28
C VAL A 10 -24.39 36.43 -0.99
N LYS A 11 -23.38 37.24 -1.29
CA LYS A 11 -22.46 36.96 -2.39
C LYS A 11 -21.62 35.75 -2.00
N PRO A 12 -21.55 34.68 -2.83
CA PRO A 12 -20.62 33.60 -2.58
C PRO A 12 -19.20 34.16 -2.66
N VAL A 13 -18.42 33.93 -1.60
CA VAL A 13 -17.00 34.28 -1.53
C VAL A 13 -16.30 33.49 -2.64
N ASN A 14 -15.84 34.21 -3.67
CA ASN A 14 -15.09 33.62 -4.78
C ASN A 14 -13.65 33.36 -4.31
N LEU A 15 -13.46 32.27 -3.56
CA LEU A 15 -12.15 31.77 -3.20
C LEU A 15 -11.53 31.14 -4.45
N ASN A 16 -10.39 31.67 -4.89
CA ASN A 16 -9.63 31.13 -6.01
C ASN A 16 -9.37 29.62 -5.78
N HIS A 17 -9.67 28.79 -6.78
CA HIS A 17 -9.49 27.33 -6.73
C HIS A 17 -8.08 26.94 -6.24
N LYS A 18 -7.06 27.71 -6.67
CA LYS A 18 -5.66 27.53 -6.28
C LYS A 18 -5.39 27.79 -4.79
N SER A 19 -6.13 28.71 -4.18
CA SER A 19 -6.01 29.06 -2.76
C SER A 19 -6.73 28.05 -1.85
N ILE A 20 -7.82 27.44 -2.34
CA ILE A 20 -8.51 26.35 -1.64
C ILE A 20 -7.64 25.08 -1.62
N GLU A 21 -7.00 24.73 -2.74
CA GLU A 21 -6.06 23.61 -2.79
C GLU A 21 -4.84 23.83 -1.88
N GLN A 22 -4.31 25.05 -1.82
CA GLN A 22 -3.24 25.40 -0.88
C GLN A 22 -3.71 25.30 0.58
N LEU A 23 -4.93 25.72 0.91
CA LEU A 23 -5.51 25.59 2.26
C LEU A 23 -5.76 24.13 2.65
N LEU A 24 -6.29 23.31 1.73
CA LEU A 24 -6.44 21.87 1.92
C LEU A 24 -5.07 21.20 2.12
N SER A 25 -4.06 21.57 1.33
CA SER A 25 -2.69 21.10 1.48
C SER A 25 -2.05 21.45 2.83
N ILE A 26 -2.33 22.62 3.38
CA ILE A 26 -1.82 23.03 4.69
C ILE A 26 -2.49 22.21 5.79
N ILE A 27 -3.80 21.98 5.69
CA ILE A 27 -4.53 21.14 6.66
C ILE A 27 -4.01 19.69 6.59
N ASP A 28 -3.79 19.15 5.39
CA ASP A 28 -3.36 17.78 5.14
C ASP A 28 -1.94 17.48 5.67
N THR A 29 -0.99 18.38 5.40
CA THR A 29 0.40 18.20 5.86
C THR A 29 0.53 18.41 7.37
N THR A 30 -0.34 19.22 7.98
CA THR A 30 -0.37 19.43 9.43
C THR A 30 -1.04 18.26 10.14
N LEU A 31 -2.13 17.70 9.59
CA LEU A 31 -2.75 16.48 10.13
C LEU A 31 -1.80 15.28 10.03
N LEU A 32 -1.10 15.12 8.90
CA LEU A 32 -0.10 14.06 8.73
C LEU A 32 1.07 14.23 9.71
N LYS A 33 1.58 15.45 9.90
CA LYS A 33 2.61 15.73 10.92
C LYS A 33 2.11 15.44 12.33
N CYS A 34 0.91 15.86 12.70
CA CYS A 34 0.32 15.55 14.00
C CYS A 34 0.15 14.04 14.19
N TYR A 35 -0.33 13.33 13.18
CA TYR A 35 -0.45 11.87 13.20
C TYR A 35 0.90 11.17 13.39
N LEU A 36 1.95 11.62 12.68
CA LEU A 36 3.30 11.10 12.82
C LEU A 36 3.95 11.46 14.17
N GLN A 37 3.57 12.59 14.77
CA GLN A 37 4.04 13.02 16.10
C GLN A 37 3.32 12.30 17.25
N VAL A 38 2.05 11.93 17.08
CA VAL A 38 1.23 11.20 18.07
C VAL A 38 1.45 9.68 18.03
N SER A 39 2.12 9.16 17.00
CA SER A 39 2.48 7.73 16.87
C SER A 39 3.97 7.49 17.19
N PRO A 40 4.42 7.63 18.45
CA PRO A 40 5.75 7.17 18.82
C PRO A 40 5.82 5.66 18.61
N ALA A 41 6.93 5.19 18.06
CA ALA A 41 7.19 3.77 17.88
C ALA A 41 6.99 3.02 19.21
N PRO A 42 6.31 1.85 19.21
CA PRO A 42 6.18 1.07 20.43
C PRO A 42 7.57 0.58 20.85
N ALA A 43 8.08 1.12 21.96
CA ALA A 43 9.24 0.55 22.64
C ALA A 43 8.87 -0.86 23.16
N PRO A 44 9.78 -1.84 23.11
CA PRO A 44 9.46 -3.23 23.43
C PRO A 44 9.50 -3.45 24.94
N SER A 45 8.37 -3.23 25.63
CA SER A 45 8.24 -3.58 27.05
C SER A 45 6.84 -4.06 27.40
N ARG A 46 6.68 -5.39 27.35
CA ARG A 46 5.76 -6.24 28.14
C ARG A 46 4.36 -5.68 28.48
N SER A 47 3.38 -5.96 27.62
CA SER A 47 2.12 -6.64 27.98
C SER A 47 1.26 -6.80 26.72
N HIS A 48 1.50 -7.92 26.03
CA HIS A 48 0.66 -8.42 24.95
C HIS A 48 -0.76 -8.69 25.48
N LEU A 49 -1.77 -8.02 24.92
CA LEU A 49 -3.00 -8.66 24.38
C LEU A 49 -4.16 -7.67 24.08
N TYR A 50 -4.09 -6.39 24.48
CA TYR A 50 -5.17 -5.43 24.18
C TYR A 50 -4.80 -4.28 23.22
N LEU A 51 -3.51 -4.05 22.96
CA LEU A 51 -3.07 -2.93 22.09
C LEU A 51 -2.93 -3.27 20.59
N SER A 52 -2.92 -4.56 20.22
CA SER A 52 -2.78 -4.97 18.81
C SER A 52 -3.99 -4.58 17.95
N ALA A 53 -5.19 -4.51 18.53
CA ALA A 53 -6.40 -4.14 17.80
C ALA A 53 -6.57 -2.62 17.67
N ALA A 54 -6.22 -1.85 18.72
CA ALA A 54 -6.31 -0.39 18.68
C ALA A 54 -5.29 0.24 17.70
N CYS A 55 -4.08 -0.30 17.63
CA CYS A 55 -3.03 0.26 16.76
C CYS A 55 -3.24 -0.07 15.26
N HIS A 56 -4.02 -1.10 14.93
CA HIS A 56 -4.35 -1.42 13.54
C HIS A 56 -5.55 -0.60 13.01
N LEU A 57 -6.58 -0.39 13.85
CA LEU A 57 -7.83 0.27 13.44
C LEU A 57 -7.75 1.80 13.38
N THR A 58 -6.95 2.43 14.25
CA THR A 58 -6.85 3.91 14.25
C THR A 58 -5.91 4.43 13.16
N ASN A 59 -4.97 3.60 12.69
CA ASN A 59 -4.05 3.92 11.62
C ASN A 59 -4.71 3.76 10.24
N ASP A 60 -5.29 2.62 9.90
CA ASP A 60 -5.86 2.41 8.55
C ASP A 60 -7.06 3.33 8.24
N ALA A 61 -7.92 3.58 9.23
CA ALA A 61 -9.16 4.33 9.03
C ALA A 61 -8.93 5.80 8.66
N LEU A 62 -7.81 6.39 9.07
CA LEU A 62 -7.45 7.79 8.76
C LEU A 62 -6.34 7.90 7.72
N VAL A 63 -5.44 6.92 7.62
CA VAL A 63 -4.38 6.91 6.61
C VAL A 63 -4.96 6.85 5.20
N ALA A 64 -5.93 5.98 4.94
CA ALA A 64 -6.47 5.85 3.60
C ALA A 64 -7.25 7.10 3.11
N PRO A 65 -8.06 7.79 3.94
CA PRO A 65 -8.62 9.10 3.59
C PRO A 65 -7.58 10.21 3.44
N LEU A 66 -6.57 10.27 4.32
CA LEU A 66 -5.52 11.30 4.25
C LEU A 66 -4.66 11.13 3.00
N LEU A 67 -4.24 9.91 2.66
CA LEU A 67 -3.44 9.66 1.45
C LEU A 67 -4.24 9.89 0.16
N ARG A 68 -5.57 9.68 0.22
CA ARG A 68 -6.49 10.06 -0.86
C ARG A 68 -6.64 11.57 -0.97
N LEU A 69 -6.72 12.34 0.12
CA LEU A 69 -6.81 13.80 0.05
C LEU A 69 -5.49 14.47 -0.40
N ASN A 70 -4.34 13.85 -0.09
CA ASN A 70 -2.99 14.30 -0.47
C ASN A 70 -2.66 14.10 -1.97
N HIS A 71 -3.58 14.43 -2.88
CA HIS A 71 -3.33 14.37 -4.33
C HIS A 71 -2.24 15.33 -4.82
N CYS A 72 -1.94 16.42 -4.08
CA CYS A 72 -1.08 17.50 -4.59
C CYS A 72 0.41 17.40 -4.22
N HIS A 73 0.82 16.52 -3.29
CA HIS A 73 2.21 16.50 -2.79
C HIS A 73 2.76 15.09 -2.51
N LEU A 74 2.68 14.18 -3.50
CA LEU A 74 3.25 12.83 -3.39
C LEU A 74 4.69 12.84 -2.89
N GLU A 75 5.52 13.73 -3.44
CA GLU A 75 6.95 13.79 -3.14
C GLU A 75 7.24 14.23 -1.70
N GLU A 76 6.48 15.19 -1.17
CA GLU A 76 6.66 15.67 0.21
C GLU A 76 6.13 14.66 1.23
N THR A 77 5.04 13.98 0.92
CA THR A 77 4.52 12.87 1.73
C THR A 77 5.51 11.71 1.74
N GLU A 78 6.06 11.32 0.59
CA GLU A 78 7.11 10.30 0.50
C GLU A 78 8.33 10.68 1.35
N LYS A 79 8.86 11.91 1.21
CA LYS A 79 9.99 12.40 2.01
C LYS A 79 9.70 12.37 3.51
N THR A 80 8.48 12.71 3.91
CA THR A 80 8.07 12.75 5.32
C THR A 80 7.96 11.33 5.90
N LEU A 81 7.30 10.41 5.19
CA LEU A 81 7.18 9.01 5.61
C LEU A 81 8.53 8.31 5.71
N ARG A 82 9.44 8.56 4.74
CA ARG A 82 10.82 8.04 4.78
C ARG A 82 11.59 8.55 6.00
N ARG A 83 11.48 9.85 6.33
CA ARG A 83 12.13 10.44 7.52
C ARG A 83 11.66 9.78 8.82
N HIS A 84 10.38 9.46 8.91
CA HIS A 84 9.79 8.82 10.09
C HIS A 84 9.86 7.28 10.07
N HIS A 85 10.52 6.66 9.08
CA HIS A 85 10.63 5.20 8.94
C HIS A 85 9.27 4.49 8.86
N LYS A 86 8.23 5.20 8.40
CA LYS A 86 6.85 4.73 8.25
C LYS A 86 6.67 4.10 6.87
N TYR A 87 7.33 2.96 6.67
CA TYR A 87 7.39 2.29 5.37
C TYR A 87 6.08 1.60 4.98
N SER A 88 5.31 1.09 5.95
CA SER A 88 4.01 0.47 5.71
C SER A 88 3.03 1.46 5.06
N GLU A 89 2.99 2.69 5.58
CA GLU A 89 2.17 3.77 5.08
C GLU A 89 2.64 4.24 3.70
N LEU A 90 3.95 4.17 3.44
CA LEU A 90 4.53 4.49 2.13
C LEU A 90 4.13 3.46 1.07
N ILE A 91 4.00 2.17 1.43
CA ILE A 91 3.46 1.14 0.54
C ILE A 91 2.00 1.41 0.18
N ILE A 92 1.17 1.78 1.16
CA ILE A 92 -0.23 2.16 0.92
C ILE A 92 -0.30 3.39 0.00
N LEU A 93 0.55 4.40 0.24
CA LEU A 93 0.63 5.58 -0.62
C LEU A 93 0.94 5.19 -2.07
N TYR A 94 1.93 4.32 -2.30
CA TYR A 94 2.23 3.87 -3.65
C TYR A 94 1.09 3.06 -4.28
N GLN A 95 0.44 2.18 -3.51
CA GLN A 95 -0.70 1.41 -4.00
C GLN A 95 -1.86 2.33 -4.40
N THR A 96 -2.22 3.32 -3.58
CA THR A 96 -3.29 4.29 -3.88
C THR A 96 -2.98 5.18 -5.08
N LYS A 97 -1.70 5.33 -5.46
CA LYS A 97 -1.25 6.07 -6.64
C LYS A 97 -0.94 5.19 -7.85
N GLY A 98 -1.12 3.87 -7.76
CA GLY A 98 -0.75 2.92 -8.83
C GLY A 98 0.75 2.76 -9.07
N LEU A 99 1.59 3.22 -8.13
CA LEU A 99 3.06 3.17 -8.22
C LEU A 99 3.62 1.83 -7.72
N HIS A 100 3.09 0.74 -8.26
CA HIS A 100 3.37 -0.63 -7.81
C HIS A 100 4.84 -1.02 -7.88
N LEU A 101 5.55 -0.58 -8.94
CA LEU A 101 6.99 -0.82 -9.08
C LEU A 101 7.78 -0.24 -7.90
N LYS A 102 7.51 1.02 -7.52
CA LYS A 102 8.19 1.67 -6.37
C LYS A 102 7.83 1.00 -5.04
N ALA A 103 6.60 0.49 -4.91
CA ALA A 103 6.18 -0.25 -3.72
C ALA A 103 6.97 -1.55 -3.57
N LEU A 104 7.06 -2.33 -4.66
CA LEU A 104 7.76 -3.61 -4.67
C LEU A 104 9.28 -3.45 -4.47
N GLU A 105 9.89 -2.45 -5.10
CA GLU A 105 11.31 -2.12 -4.85
C GLU A 105 11.57 -1.71 -3.39
N LEU A 106 10.62 -1.02 -2.76
CA LEU A 106 10.74 -0.66 -1.35
C LEU A 106 10.61 -1.89 -0.46
N LEU A 107 9.67 -2.79 -0.76
CA LEU A 107 9.49 -4.05 -0.03
C LEU A 107 10.76 -4.91 -0.09
N GLU A 108 11.30 -5.11 -1.29
CA GLU A 108 12.56 -5.84 -1.50
C GLU A 108 13.71 -5.23 -0.70
N LYS A 109 13.91 -3.90 -0.76
CA LYS A 109 14.96 -3.20 0.00
C LYS A 109 14.82 -3.28 1.52
N GLN A 110 13.60 -3.51 2.01
CA GLN A 110 13.31 -3.57 3.43
C GLN A 110 13.25 -5.01 3.96
N ALA A 111 13.10 -6.01 3.06
CA ALA A 111 12.98 -7.41 3.41
C ALA A 111 14.21 -7.94 4.18
N ASP A 112 15.41 -7.50 3.80
CA ASP A 112 16.68 -7.91 4.42
C ASP A 112 17.00 -7.20 5.73
N LYS A 113 16.24 -6.16 6.09
CA LYS A 113 16.52 -5.36 7.29
C LYS A 113 15.83 -5.95 8.52
N PRO A 114 16.58 -6.40 9.54
CA PRO A 114 16.00 -7.08 10.70
C PRO A 114 15.09 -6.16 11.55
N GLU A 115 15.40 -4.87 11.58
CA GLU A 115 14.66 -3.84 12.33
C GLU A 115 13.44 -3.28 11.59
N SER A 116 13.21 -3.73 10.35
CA SER A 116 12.11 -3.20 9.53
C SER A 116 10.79 -3.90 9.84
N SER A 117 9.70 -3.13 9.92
CA SER A 117 8.34 -3.66 10.02
C SER A 117 7.89 -4.44 8.77
N LEU A 118 8.68 -4.37 7.69
CA LEU A 118 8.45 -5.03 6.41
C LEU A 118 9.44 -6.19 6.15
N ARG A 119 10.05 -6.73 7.21
CA ARG A 119 11.04 -7.81 7.10
C ARG A 119 10.45 -9.06 6.42
N GLY A 120 11.25 -9.69 5.58
CA GLY A 120 10.94 -10.95 4.90
C GLY A 120 10.03 -10.80 3.68
N ILE A 121 9.72 -11.95 3.07
CA ILE A 121 8.98 -12.03 1.80
C ILE A 121 7.46 -11.96 1.95
N HIS A 122 6.92 -12.13 3.15
CA HIS A 122 5.48 -12.30 3.38
C HIS A 122 4.66 -11.08 2.93
N ARG A 123 5.14 -9.87 3.22
CA ARG A 123 4.49 -8.62 2.75
C ARG A 123 4.53 -8.49 1.24
N THR A 124 5.61 -8.94 0.60
CA THR A 124 5.74 -8.96 -0.87
C THR A 124 4.78 -9.95 -1.48
N ILE A 125 4.66 -11.16 -0.93
CA ILE A 125 3.69 -12.18 -1.38
C ILE A 125 2.27 -11.61 -1.32
N GLN A 126 1.88 -11.06 -0.17
CA GLN A 126 0.56 -10.44 0.01
C GLN A 126 0.33 -9.31 -1.00
N TYR A 127 1.33 -8.45 -1.25
CA TYR A 127 1.19 -7.37 -2.21
C TYR A 127 1.01 -7.87 -3.65
N LEU A 128 1.77 -8.89 -4.06
CA LEU A 128 1.71 -9.47 -5.40
C LEU A 128 0.38 -10.19 -5.66
N GLN A 129 -0.13 -10.88 -4.65
CA GLN A 129 -1.42 -11.55 -4.65
C GLN A 129 -2.59 -10.58 -4.99
N HIS A 130 -2.55 -9.34 -4.50
CA HIS A 130 -3.61 -8.34 -4.71
C HIS A 130 -3.37 -7.41 -5.92
N LEU A 131 -2.28 -7.61 -6.67
CA LEU A 131 -1.90 -6.72 -7.78
C LEU A 131 -2.75 -6.96 -9.04
N GLY A 132 -3.25 -8.19 -9.20
CA GLY A 132 -4.10 -8.60 -10.32
C GLY A 132 -3.37 -8.78 -11.65
N LYS A 133 -4.09 -9.35 -12.62
CA LYS A 133 -3.54 -9.77 -13.93
C LYS A 133 -3.01 -8.62 -14.80
N GLU A 134 -3.44 -7.39 -14.56
CA GLU A 134 -3.01 -6.21 -15.31
C GLU A 134 -1.51 -5.92 -15.12
N HIS A 135 -0.97 -6.33 -13.96
CA HIS A 135 0.42 -6.13 -13.60
C HIS A 135 1.22 -7.44 -13.62
N MET A 136 0.83 -8.40 -14.47
CA MET A 136 1.45 -9.73 -14.54
C MET A 136 2.97 -9.68 -14.72
N ASP A 137 3.48 -8.77 -15.53
CA ASP A 137 4.92 -8.67 -15.79
C ASP A 137 5.70 -8.22 -14.53
N LEU A 138 5.09 -7.36 -13.69
CA LEU A 138 5.64 -7.00 -12.39
C LEU A 138 5.56 -8.18 -11.42
N ILE A 139 4.45 -8.92 -11.42
CA ILE A 139 4.29 -10.11 -10.58
C ILE A 139 5.39 -11.12 -10.88
N LEU A 140 5.61 -11.48 -12.15
CA LEU A 140 6.65 -12.44 -12.52
C LEU A 140 8.06 -11.96 -12.17
N LYS A 141 8.33 -10.66 -12.34
CA LYS A 141 9.63 -10.08 -12.02
C LYS A 141 9.98 -10.24 -10.54
N PHE A 142 9.06 -9.85 -9.65
CA PHE A 142 9.31 -9.91 -8.21
C PHE A 142 9.06 -11.30 -7.61
N ALA A 143 8.19 -12.11 -8.22
CA ALA A 143 8.01 -13.50 -7.82
C ALA A 143 9.32 -14.29 -7.96
N GLY A 144 10.15 -14.01 -8.96
CA GLY A 144 11.46 -14.68 -9.11
C GLY A 144 12.33 -14.53 -7.88
N TRP A 145 12.50 -13.31 -7.39
CA TRP A 145 13.23 -13.05 -6.15
C TRP A 145 12.60 -13.76 -4.93
N VAL A 146 11.26 -13.75 -4.81
CA VAL A 146 10.58 -14.44 -3.71
C VAL A 146 10.80 -15.96 -3.77
N LEU A 147 10.70 -16.56 -4.96
CA LEU A 147 10.86 -18.00 -5.19
C LEU A 147 12.29 -18.45 -4.97
N GLU A 148 13.28 -17.61 -5.26
CA GLU A 148 14.69 -17.87 -4.93
C GLU A 148 14.94 -17.89 -3.42
N GLN A 149 14.25 -17.02 -2.67
CA GLN A 149 14.37 -16.95 -1.21
C GLN A 149 13.63 -18.09 -0.50
N ASN A 150 12.39 -18.35 -0.91
CA ASN A 150 11.60 -19.47 -0.39
C ASN A 150 10.64 -19.98 -1.49
N PRO A 151 10.96 -21.12 -2.12
CA PRO A 151 10.16 -21.69 -3.19
C PRO A 151 8.73 -22.06 -2.77
N GLU A 152 8.55 -22.55 -1.53
CA GLU A 152 7.24 -23.00 -1.03
C GLU A 152 6.32 -21.80 -0.76
N GLU A 153 6.81 -20.79 -0.04
CA GLU A 153 6.04 -19.57 0.22
C GLU A 153 5.83 -18.74 -1.04
N GLY A 154 6.81 -18.68 -1.93
CA GLY A 154 6.68 -17.96 -3.20
C GLY A 154 5.63 -18.57 -4.12
N LEU A 155 5.40 -19.88 -4.05
CA LEU A 155 4.37 -20.53 -4.86
C LEU A 155 2.96 -20.05 -4.51
N LYS A 156 2.73 -19.65 -3.25
CA LYS A 156 1.47 -19.07 -2.77
C LYS A 156 1.08 -17.79 -3.51
N ILE A 157 2.02 -17.10 -4.16
CA ILE A 157 1.70 -15.95 -5.03
C ILE A 157 0.73 -16.38 -6.14
N PHE A 158 0.82 -17.62 -6.61
CA PHE A 158 0.03 -18.13 -7.73
C PHE A 158 -1.07 -19.11 -7.33
N THR A 159 -1.05 -19.62 -6.10
CA THR A 159 -1.95 -20.71 -5.68
C THR A 159 -2.89 -20.33 -4.54
N GLU A 160 -2.86 -19.09 -4.06
CA GLU A 160 -3.77 -18.65 -3.00
C GLU A 160 -5.22 -18.59 -3.50
N ASP A 161 -6.14 -18.96 -2.61
CA ASP A 161 -7.59 -18.98 -2.86
C ASP A 161 -8.19 -17.56 -2.75
N ILE A 162 -7.68 -16.65 -3.59
CA ILE A 162 -8.21 -15.29 -3.71
C ILE A 162 -8.57 -14.98 -5.16
N GLN A 163 -9.60 -14.15 -5.33
CA GLN A 163 -10.17 -13.82 -6.62
C GLN A 163 -9.10 -13.29 -7.59
N GLU A 164 -8.23 -12.39 -7.16
CA GLU A 164 -7.18 -11.81 -8.00
C GLU A 164 -6.21 -12.85 -8.56
N VAL A 165 -5.87 -13.86 -7.75
CA VAL A 165 -4.95 -14.95 -8.11
C VAL A 165 -5.61 -15.97 -9.04
N GLU A 166 -6.89 -16.27 -8.83
CA GLU A 166 -7.68 -17.11 -9.73
C GLU A 166 -7.74 -16.53 -11.15
N HIS A 167 -7.85 -15.21 -11.26
CA HIS A 167 -7.90 -14.50 -12.54
C HIS A 167 -6.54 -14.35 -13.22
N LEU A 168 -5.44 -14.78 -12.60
CA LEU A 168 -4.12 -14.71 -13.22
C LEU A 168 -4.01 -15.69 -14.41
N PRO A 169 -3.29 -15.31 -15.48
CA PRO A 169 -3.12 -16.15 -16.65
C PRO A 169 -2.23 -17.38 -16.34
N ARG A 170 -2.87 -18.50 -15.97
CA ARG A 170 -2.22 -19.79 -15.66
C ARG A 170 -1.21 -20.25 -16.73
N PRO A 171 -1.47 -20.12 -18.05
CA PRO A 171 -0.50 -20.52 -19.07
C PRO A 171 0.81 -19.73 -19.00
N ARG A 172 0.74 -18.42 -18.67
CA ARG A 172 1.92 -17.57 -18.53
C ARG A 172 2.74 -17.93 -17.29
N ILE A 173 2.06 -18.20 -16.16
CA ILE A 173 2.71 -18.64 -14.92
C ILE A 173 3.41 -19.98 -15.17
N LEU A 174 2.74 -20.91 -15.84
CA LEU A 174 3.31 -22.22 -16.16
C LEU A 174 4.55 -22.12 -17.06
N ASP A 175 4.51 -21.33 -18.14
CA ASP A 175 5.68 -21.08 -19.00
C ASP A 175 6.85 -20.45 -18.22
N TYR A 176 6.55 -19.51 -17.32
CA TYR A 176 7.54 -18.92 -16.42
C TYR A 176 8.18 -19.95 -15.49
N LEU A 177 7.38 -20.76 -14.80
CA LEU A 177 7.88 -21.82 -13.89
C LEU A 177 8.68 -22.88 -14.65
N LEU A 178 8.27 -23.26 -15.87
CA LEU A 178 9.00 -24.21 -16.71
C LEU A 178 10.40 -23.70 -17.11
N ARG A 179 10.55 -22.38 -17.30
CA ARG A 179 11.83 -21.77 -17.68
C ARG A 179 12.75 -21.55 -16.48
N GLN A 180 12.21 -21.03 -15.38
CA GLN A 180 13.02 -20.53 -14.26
C GLN A 180 13.02 -21.48 -13.04
N HIS A 181 11.92 -22.19 -12.77
CA HIS A 181 11.72 -22.97 -11.53
C HIS A 181 11.06 -24.33 -11.78
N LYS A 182 11.71 -25.19 -12.59
CA LYS A 182 11.16 -26.49 -13.04
C LYS A 182 10.66 -27.39 -11.90
N LEU A 183 11.32 -27.35 -10.75
CA LEU A 183 10.96 -28.16 -9.58
C LEU A 183 9.59 -27.77 -8.98
N LEU A 184 9.15 -26.53 -9.19
CA LEU A 184 7.88 -26.02 -8.66
C LEU A 184 6.70 -26.26 -9.59
N VAL A 185 6.94 -26.73 -10.81
CA VAL A 185 5.88 -27.03 -11.78
C VAL A 185 4.98 -28.16 -11.28
N ILE A 186 5.55 -29.21 -10.70
CA ILE A 186 4.76 -30.33 -10.17
C ILE A 186 3.90 -29.88 -8.98
N PRO A 187 4.45 -29.26 -7.92
CA PRO A 187 3.64 -28.68 -6.83
C PRO A 187 2.54 -27.75 -7.33
N TYR A 188 2.85 -26.86 -8.28
CA TYR A 188 1.89 -25.94 -8.87
C TYR A 188 0.70 -26.65 -9.53
N LEU A 189 0.98 -27.64 -10.39
CA LEU A 189 -0.06 -28.39 -11.09
C LEU A 189 -0.92 -29.22 -10.12
N VAL A 190 -0.29 -29.82 -9.11
CA VAL A 190 -1.01 -30.57 -8.07
C VAL A 190 -1.99 -29.65 -7.34
N THR A 191 -1.57 -28.45 -6.93
CA THR A 191 -2.47 -27.48 -6.28
C THR A 191 -3.62 -27.08 -7.20
N LEU A 192 -3.37 -26.84 -8.49
CA LEU A 192 -4.44 -26.49 -9.44
C LEU A 192 -5.48 -27.60 -9.67
N VAL A 193 -5.13 -28.87 -9.44
CA VAL A 193 -6.05 -30.01 -9.60
C VAL A 193 -6.85 -30.27 -8.30
N HIS A 194 -6.36 -29.81 -7.16
CA HIS A 194 -7.00 -29.99 -5.86
C HIS A 194 -7.85 -28.79 -5.38
N CYS A 195 -7.80 -27.66 -6.09
CA CYS A 195 -8.67 -26.49 -5.89
C CYS A 195 -9.99 -26.61 -6.69
#